data_AF-A0AAV5D5L4-F1
#
_entry.id   AF-A0AAV5D5L4-F1
#
_cell.length_a   1.000
_cell.length_b   1.000
_cell.length_c   1.000
_cell.angle_alpha   90.00
_cell.angle_beta   90.00
_cell.angle_gamma   90.00
#
_symmetry.space_group_name_H-M   'P 1'
#
loop_
_entity.id
_entity.type
_entity.pdbx_description
1 polymer ?
#
loop_
_entity_poly.entity_id
_entity_poly.type
_entity_poly.pdbx_seq_one_letter_code
_entity_poly.pdbx_strand_id
1 'polypeptide(L)'
;MAAAPPSSQRGSTNGHAASAATFSQFFENWVAQQTRDLATLRAAASAVPATPDAELSRLVDRALSHYEHYYDTKSAAAGEDVLRMFSPSWTSTTENLFLWCGGWRPAAALQLLYTKSGMRLESQLSAFLDGTGMQADLGELSVQQIQAADQLQRSTIKREREIEEAAAKAQVDTPI
;
A
#
# COMPACT_ATOMS: atom_id res chain seq x y z
N MET A 1 23.34 47.84 6.51
CA MET A 1 24.11 46.63 6.19
C MET A 1 23.62 45.50 7.08
N ALA A 2 22.79 44.61 6.54
CA ALA A 2 22.45 43.32 7.17
C ALA A 2 22.19 42.34 6.02
N ALA A 3 23.05 41.33 5.92
CA ALA A 3 23.07 40.34 4.85
C ALA A 3 21.92 39.34 5.02
N ALA A 4 21.20 39.06 3.94
CA ALA A 4 20.23 37.98 3.84
C ALA A 4 20.94 36.61 3.78
N PRO A 5 20.39 35.54 4.40
CA PRO A 5 20.98 34.21 4.33
C PRO A 5 20.70 33.55 2.97
N PRO A 6 21.59 32.65 2.50
CA PRO A 6 21.46 32.04 1.18
C PRO A 6 20.37 30.97 1.15
N SER A 7 19.56 31.02 0.11
CA SER A 7 18.56 30.02 -0.28
C SER A 7 19.23 28.66 -0.47
N SER A 8 18.97 27.71 0.43
CA SER A 8 19.40 26.33 0.26
C SER A 8 18.57 25.65 -0.82
N GLN A 9 19.18 25.48 -1.99
CA GLN A 9 18.66 24.72 -3.12
C GLN A 9 18.54 23.23 -2.73
N ARG A 10 17.35 22.80 -2.30
CA ARG A 10 16.98 21.39 -2.14
C ARG A 10 16.77 20.75 -3.50
N GLY A 11 17.87 20.46 -4.20
CA GLY A 11 17.86 19.56 -5.34
C GLY A 11 17.98 18.12 -4.87
N SER A 12 16.84 17.42 -4.65
CA SER A 12 16.78 15.95 -4.71
C SER A 12 15.33 15.44 -4.61
N THR A 13 14.52 15.68 -5.64
CA THR A 13 13.18 15.06 -5.78
C THR A 13 12.99 14.38 -7.14
N ASN A 14 13.91 14.56 -8.09
CA ASN A 14 13.75 14.05 -9.46
C ASN A 14 13.92 12.53 -9.61
N GLY A 15 14.69 11.86 -8.73
CA GLY A 15 14.91 10.41 -8.85
C GLY A 15 13.67 9.57 -8.48
N HIS A 16 12.96 9.98 -7.43
CA HIS A 16 11.81 9.24 -6.89
C HIS A 16 10.54 9.36 -7.75
N ALA A 17 10.36 10.49 -8.44
CA ALA A 17 9.26 10.66 -9.38
C ALA A 17 9.50 9.89 -10.68
N ALA A 18 10.77 9.78 -11.10
CA ALA A 18 11.14 9.05 -12.31
C ALA A 18 10.85 7.54 -12.18
N SER A 19 11.25 6.88 -11.09
CA SER A 19 10.98 5.43 -10.91
C SER A 19 9.49 5.11 -10.81
N ALA A 20 8.71 5.99 -10.17
CA ALA A 20 7.25 5.88 -10.09
C ALA A 20 6.58 6.02 -11.46
N ALA A 21 7.04 6.98 -12.27
CA ALA A 21 6.58 7.15 -13.64
C ALA A 21 6.99 5.94 -14.52
N THR A 22 8.16 5.35 -14.26
CA THR A 22 8.63 4.14 -14.97
C THR A 22 7.77 2.93 -14.67
N PHE A 23 7.41 2.66 -13.42
CA PHE A 23 6.54 1.53 -13.09
C PHE A 23 5.10 1.74 -13.55
N SER A 24 4.57 2.96 -13.42
CA SER A 24 3.25 3.32 -13.96
C SER A 24 3.14 3.02 -15.45
N GLN A 25 4.12 3.48 -16.24
CA GLN A 25 4.15 3.23 -17.68
C GLN A 25 4.31 1.74 -18.01
N PHE A 26 5.13 1.02 -17.25
CA PHE A 26 5.26 -0.43 -17.37
C PHE A 26 3.93 -1.14 -17.11
N PHE A 27 3.22 -0.77 -16.04
CA PHE A 27 1.95 -1.37 -15.65
C PHE A 27 0.88 -1.19 -16.72
N GLU A 28 0.72 0.02 -17.25
CA GLU A 28 -0.24 0.31 -18.34
C GLU A 28 0.04 -0.54 -19.58
N ASN A 29 1.31 -0.62 -19.98
CA ASN A 29 1.74 -1.46 -21.11
C ASN A 29 1.50 -2.95 -20.84
N TRP A 30 1.75 -3.40 -19.61
CA TRP A 30 1.52 -4.77 -19.18
C TRP A 30 0.03 -5.13 -19.21
N VAL A 31 -0.86 -4.26 -18.72
CA VAL A 31 -2.32 -4.45 -18.76
C VAL A 31 -2.84 -4.52 -20.19
N ALA A 32 -2.35 -3.64 -21.06
CA ALA A 32 -2.69 -3.67 -22.48
C ALA A 32 -2.25 -4.99 -23.14
N GLN A 33 -1.04 -5.47 -22.82
CA GLN A 33 -0.53 -6.74 -23.32
C GLN A 33 -1.32 -7.94 -22.78
N GLN A 34 -1.67 -7.96 -21.49
CA GLN A 34 -2.51 -9.00 -20.89
C GLN A 34 -3.88 -9.08 -21.56
N THR A 35 -4.50 -7.93 -21.86
CA THR A 35 -5.79 -7.88 -22.56
C THR A 35 -5.70 -8.53 -23.94
N ARG A 36 -4.60 -8.30 -24.67
CA ARG A 36 -4.35 -8.93 -25.97
C ARG A 36 -4.10 -10.45 -25.85
N ASP A 37 -3.31 -10.87 -24.87
CA ASP A 37 -3.03 -12.28 -24.62
C ASP A 37 -4.31 -13.05 -24.25
N LEU A 38 -5.15 -12.46 -23.40
CA LEU A 38 -6.44 -13.01 -23.01
C LEU A 38 -7.41 -13.11 -24.19
N ALA A 39 -7.50 -12.07 -25.03
CA ALA A 39 -8.29 -12.11 -26.25
C ALA A 39 -7.83 -13.24 -27.20
N THR A 40 -6.51 -13.43 -27.33
CA THR A 40 -5.92 -14.50 -28.14
C THR A 40 -6.27 -15.89 -27.57
N LEU A 41 -6.14 -16.07 -26.27
CA LEU A 41 -6.51 -17.32 -25.58
C LEU A 41 -8.00 -17.64 -25.73
N ARG A 42 -8.89 -16.65 -25.58
CA ARG A 42 -10.33 -16.82 -25.79
C ARG A 42 -10.65 -17.22 -27.23
N ALA A 43 -10.01 -16.58 -28.21
CA ALA A 43 -10.18 -16.90 -29.62
C ALA A 43 -9.72 -18.33 -29.93
N ALA A 44 -8.55 -18.73 -29.41
CA ALA A 44 -8.04 -20.10 -29.55
C ALA A 44 -8.94 -21.15 -28.86
N ALA A 45 -9.50 -20.83 -27.68
CA ALA A 45 -10.42 -21.72 -26.98
C ALA A 45 -11.77 -21.87 -27.69
N SER A 46 -12.19 -20.86 -28.46
CA SER A 46 -13.48 -20.84 -29.16
C SER A 46 -13.36 -21.20 -30.66
N ALA A 47 -12.17 -21.56 -31.13
CA ALA A 47 -11.93 -21.87 -32.54
C ALA A 47 -12.60 -23.19 -32.96
N VAL A 48 -13.18 -23.20 -34.16
CA VAL A 48 -13.73 -24.39 -34.81
C VAL A 48 -13.13 -24.50 -36.22
N PRO A 49 -12.40 -25.59 -36.55
CA PRO A 49 -12.06 -26.74 -35.71
C PRO A 49 -11.13 -26.38 -34.54
N ALA A 50 -11.09 -27.24 -33.53
CA ALA A 50 -10.35 -27.00 -32.29
C ALA A 50 -8.87 -26.69 -32.55
N THR A 51 -8.36 -25.69 -31.83
CA THR A 51 -6.94 -25.33 -31.87
C THR A 51 -6.10 -26.50 -31.36
N PRO A 52 -4.98 -26.87 -32.02
CA PRO A 52 -4.12 -27.94 -31.55
C PRO A 52 -3.61 -27.68 -30.13
N ASP A 53 -3.58 -28.73 -29.29
CA ASP A 53 -3.14 -28.64 -27.90
C ASP A 53 -1.75 -28.00 -27.75
N ALA A 54 -0.82 -28.30 -28.66
CA ALA A 54 0.52 -27.72 -28.65
C ALA A 54 0.51 -26.18 -28.79
N GLU A 55 -0.39 -25.63 -29.60
CA GLU A 55 -0.54 -24.18 -29.77
C GLU A 55 -1.25 -23.56 -28.57
N LEU A 56 -2.22 -24.26 -27.98
CA LEU A 56 -2.88 -23.82 -26.75
C LEU A 56 -1.90 -23.78 -25.57
N SER A 57 -1.09 -24.82 -25.38
CA SER A 57 -0.02 -24.85 -24.37
C SER A 57 0.96 -23.70 -24.55
N ARG A 58 1.39 -23.44 -25.79
CA ARG A 58 2.29 -22.31 -26.10
C ARG A 58 1.69 -20.95 -25.71
N LEU A 59 0.39 -20.76 -25.93
CA LEU A 59 -0.31 -19.52 -25.54
C LEU A 59 -0.42 -19.39 -24.01
N VAL A 60 -0.66 -20.49 -23.31
CA VAL A 60 -0.67 -20.53 -21.84
C VAL A 60 0.71 -20.23 -21.28
N ASP A 61 1.76 -20.86 -21.80
CA ASP A 61 3.14 -20.61 -21.38
C ASP A 61 3.52 -19.14 -21.60
N ARG A 62 3.14 -18.55 -22.75
CA ARG A 62 3.35 -17.12 -23.02
C ARG A 62 2.67 -16.24 -21.97
N ALA A 63 1.42 -16.54 -21.61
CA ALA A 63 0.69 -15.79 -20.61
C ALA A 63 1.36 -15.93 -19.23
N LEU A 64 1.75 -17.14 -18.84
CA LEU A 64 2.45 -17.41 -17.57
C LEU A 64 3.77 -16.64 -17.47
N SER A 65 4.63 -16.72 -18.49
CA SER A 65 5.88 -15.95 -18.51
C SER A 65 5.65 -14.44 -18.44
N HIS A 66 4.55 -13.96 -19.03
CA HIS A 66 4.18 -12.54 -18.94
C HIS A 66 3.71 -12.14 -17.52
N TYR A 67 3.08 -13.05 -16.77
CA TYR A 67 2.78 -12.86 -15.35
C TYR A 67 4.03 -12.93 -14.48
N GLU A 68 4.93 -13.88 -14.71
CA GLU A 68 6.21 -14.00 -14.00
C GLU A 68 7.01 -12.69 -14.12
N HIS A 69 7.14 -12.16 -15.34
CA HIS A 69 7.83 -10.89 -15.58
C HIS A 69 7.20 -9.71 -14.80
N TYR A 70 5.88 -9.69 -14.65
CA TYR A 70 5.22 -8.68 -13.84
C TYR A 70 5.55 -8.80 -12.36
N TYR A 71 5.53 -10.02 -11.80
CA TYR A 71 5.88 -10.21 -10.40
C TYR A 71 7.35 -9.90 -10.11
N ASP A 72 8.25 -10.25 -11.02
CA ASP A 72 9.67 -9.89 -10.90
C ASP A 72 9.85 -8.38 -10.89
N THR A 73 9.26 -7.68 -11.87
CA THR A 73 9.35 -6.21 -11.97
C THR A 73 8.70 -5.52 -10.77
N LYS A 74 7.55 -6.05 -10.31
CA LYS A 74 6.86 -5.57 -9.11
C LYS A 74 7.69 -5.78 -7.85
N SER A 75 8.36 -6.92 -7.72
CA SER A 75 9.23 -7.22 -6.57
C SER A 75 10.45 -6.30 -6.51
N ALA A 76 11.06 -6.02 -7.67
CA ALA A 76 12.17 -5.08 -7.79
C ALA A 76 11.75 -3.66 -7.39
N ALA A 77 10.60 -3.19 -7.92
CA ALA A 77 10.04 -1.89 -7.57
C ALA A 77 9.65 -1.79 -6.09
N ALA A 78 9.09 -2.86 -5.51
CA ALA A 78 8.79 -2.91 -4.08
C ALA A 78 10.07 -2.91 -3.21
N GLY A 79 11.16 -3.49 -3.70
CA GLY A 79 12.47 -3.43 -3.04
C GLY A 79 13.04 -2.02 -2.95
N GLU A 80 12.69 -1.13 -3.89
CA GLU A 80 13.08 0.29 -3.86
C GLU A 80 12.19 1.12 -2.93
N ASP A 81 10.86 1.03 -3.09
CA ASP A 81 9.90 1.81 -2.31
C ASP A 81 8.57 1.05 -2.15
N VAL A 82 8.45 0.36 -1.03
CA VAL A 82 7.24 -0.40 -0.66
C VAL A 82 6.02 0.51 -0.57
N LEU A 83 6.17 1.74 -0.04
CA LEU A 83 5.03 2.63 0.20
C LEU A 83 4.40 3.12 -1.10
N ARG A 84 5.21 3.30 -2.14
CA ARG A 84 4.72 3.62 -3.50
C ARG A 84 3.86 2.51 -4.10
N MET A 85 4.17 1.25 -3.80
CA MET A 85 3.36 0.12 -4.27
C MET A 85 1.99 0.05 -3.57
N PHE A 86 1.86 0.66 -2.38
CA PHE A 86 0.61 0.76 -1.62
C PHE A 86 -0.18 2.06 -1.87
N SER A 87 0.45 3.08 -2.47
CA SER A 87 -0.23 4.29 -2.97
C SER A 87 0.06 4.50 -4.47
N PRO A 88 -0.37 3.56 -5.33
CA PRO A 88 -0.12 3.63 -6.75
C PRO A 88 -0.87 4.81 -7.39
N SER A 89 -0.15 5.61 -8.18
CA SER A 89 -0.74 6.68 -9.00
C SER A 89 -1.31 6.19 -10.33
N TRP A 90 -1.09 4.90 -10.64
CA TRP A 90 -1.45 4.25 -11.90
C TRP A 90 -2.67 3.33 -11.78
N THR A 91 -3.27 3.22 -10.61
CA THR A 91 -4.50 2.47 -10.39
C THR A 91 -5.70 3.40 -10.45
N SER A 92 -6.84 2.84 -10.85
CA SER A 92 -8.09 3.57 -10.85
C SER A 92 -8.50 3.97 -9.43
N THR A 93 -9.27 5.06 -9.28
CA THR A 93 -9.91 5.44 -8.01
C THR A 93 -10.66 4.26 -7.40
N THR A 94 -11.34 3.45 -8.21
CA THR A 94 -12.06 2.26 -7.75
C THR A 94 -11.12 1.20 -7.17
N GLU A 95 -9.97 0.96 -7.80
CA GLU A 95 -8.98 -0.01 -7.32
C GLU A 95 -8.31 0.47 -6.03
N ASN A 96 -8.03 1.78 -5.92
CA ASN A 96 -7.53 2.39 -4.69
C ASN A 96 -8.58 2.32 -3.56
N LEU A 97 -9.87 2.48 -3.87
CA LEU A 97 -10.94 2.25 -2.92
C LEU A 97 -11.03 0.78 -2.49
N PHE A 98 -10.85 -0.18 -3.41
CA PHE A 98 -10.80 -1.59 -3.04
C PHE A 98 -9.59 -1.94 -2.18
N LEU A 99 -8.41 -1.38 -2.47
CA LEU A 99 -7.23 -1.48 -1.62
C LEU A 99 -7.48 -0.87 -0.24
N TRP A 100 -8.22 0.24 -0.16
CA TRP A 100 -8.58 0.88 1.10
C TRP A 100 -9.62 0.07 1.91
N CYS A 101 -10.69 -0.40 1.27
CA CYS A 101 -11.76 -1.16 1.91
C CYS A 101 -11.35 -2.58 2.29
N GLY A 102 -10.54 -3.24 1.45
CA GLY A 102 -10.02 -4.59 1.66
C GLY A 102 -8.65 -4.64 2.35
N GLY A 103 -8.02 -3.49 2.55
CA GLY A 103 -6.72 -3.37 3.19
C GLY A 103 -6.79 -3.25 4.71
N TRP A 104 -5.62 -3.13 5.33
CA TRP A 104 -5.51 -2.93 6.77
C TRP A 104 -5.82 -1.48 7.15
N ARG A 105 -6.62 -1.30 8.20
CA ARG A 105 -6.93 0.04 8.75
C ARG A 105 -5.75 0.53 9.60
N PRO A 106 -5.15 1.69 9.30
CA PRO A 106 -4.13 2.29 10.17
C PRO A 106 -4.56 2.44 11.63
N ALA A 107 -5.86 2.62 11.93
CA ALA A 107 -6.39 2.62 13.29
C ALA A 107 -6.19 1.26 14.00
N ALA A 108 -6.28 0.13 13.28
CA ALA A 108 -6.02 -1.19 13.85
C ALA A 108 -4.54 -1.37 14.24
N ALA A 109 -3.61 -0.70 13.55
CA ALA A 109 -2.20 -0.61 13.94
C ALA A 109 -2.02 0.00 15.33
N LEU A 110 -2.68 1.14 15.53
CA LEU A 110 -2.59 1.90 16.77
C LEU A 110 -3.29 1.14 17.89
N GLN A 111 -4.43 0.51 17.63
CA GLN A 111 -5.08 -0.37 18.60
C GLN A 111 -4.17 -1.53 19.03
N LEU A 112 -3.50 -2.21 18.08
CA LEU A 112 -2.55 -3.28 18.41
C LEU A 112 -1.38 -2.77 19.27
N LEU A 113 -0.86 -1.57 18.96
CA LEU A 113 0.16 -0.92 19.77
C LEU A 113 -0.34 -0.67 21.20
N TYR A 114 -1.54 -0.10 21.36
CA TYR A 114 -2.15 0.11 22.67
C TYR A 114 -2.39 -1.19 23.44
N THR A 115 -2.90 -2.24 22.78
CA THR A 115 -3.11 -3.54 23.42
C THR A 115 -1.79 -4.15 23.89
N LYS A 116 -0.74 -4.11 23.05
CA LYS A 116 0.58 -4.63 23.42
C LYS A 116 1.20 -3.85 24.58
N SER A 117 1.13 -2.51 24.55
CA SER A 117 1.61 -1.65 25.62
C SER A 117 0.81 -1.86 26.91
N GLY A 118 -0.51 -2.01 26.84
CA GLY A 118 -1.39 -2.29 27.98
C GLY A 118 -1.11 -3.63 28.64
N MET A 119 -1.02 -4.72 27.86
CA MET A 119 -0.69 -6.05 28.39
C MET A 119 0.67 -6.08 29.09
N ARG A 120 1.66 -5.33 28.56
CA ARG A 120 2.99 -5.24 29.18
C ARG A 120 2.99 -4.37 30.43
N LEU A 121 2.25 -3.26 30.43
CA LEU A 121 2.03 -2.44 31.62
C LEU A 121 1.37 -3.25 32.74
N GLU A 122 0.30 -4.00 32.45
CA GLU A 122 -0.38 -4.88 33.43
C GLU A 122 0.56 -5.93 34.01
N SER A 123 1.43 -6.52 33.16
CA SER A 123 2.40 -7.52 33.61
C SER A 123 3.51 -6.96 34.51
N GLN A 124 3.84 -5.67 34.38
CA GLN A 124 4.84 -4.99 35.21
C GLN A 124 4.23 -4.33 36.45
N LEU A 125 2.91 -4.08 36.45
CA LEU A 125 2.21 -3.42 37.54
C LEU A 125 2.24 -4.26 38.83
N SER A 126 2.17 -5.59 38.74
CA SER A 126 2.37 -6.49 39.89
C SER A 126 3.80 -6.39 40.44
N ALA A 127 4.81 -6.47 39.56
CA ALA A 127 6.23 -6.37 39.96
C ALA A 127 6.57 -5.01 40.60
N PHE A 128 5.94 -3.93 40.14
CA PHE A 128 6.05 -2.61 40.74
C PHE A 128 5.42 -2.53 42.14
N LEU A 129 4.20 -3.07 42.29
CA LEU A 129 3.53 -3.12 43.59
C LEU A 129 4.33 -3.97 44.61
N ASP A 130 5.05 -4.98 44.12
CA ASP A 130 5.93 -5.84 44.93
C ASP A 130 7.32 -5.21 45.23
N GLY A 131 7.57 -3.97 44.79
CA GLY A 131 8.79 -3.21 45.11
C GLY A 131 10.05 -3.61 44.34
N THR A 132 9.95 -4.57 43.42
CA THR A 132 11.01 -4.86 42.45
C THR A 132 10.97 -3.80 41.35
N GLY A 133 12.00 -2.94 41.30
CA GLY A 133 12.05 -1.77 40.42
C GLY A 133 11.69 -2.07 38.96
N MET A 134 11.04 -1.09 38.32
CA MET A 134 10.62 -1.16 36.91
C MET A 134 11.83 -1.49 36.01
N GLN A 135 11.74 -2.58 35.27
CA GLN A 135 12.70 -2.86 34.20
C GLN A 135 12.31 -2.01 32.99
N ALA A 136 13.17 -1.05 32.64
CA ALA A 136 12.96 -0.05 31.59
C ALA A 136 12.82 -0.71 30.20
N ASP A 137 11.59 -1.08 29.85
CA ASP A 137 11.26 -1.57 28.51
C ASP A 137 9.74 -1.40 28.28
N LEU A 138 9.39 -0.44 27.41
CA LEU A 138 8.06 -0.15 26.84
C LEU A 138 6.90 0.28 27.76
N GLY A 139 6.99 0.10 29.08
CA GLY A 139 6.02 0.66 30.05
C GLY A 139 6.19 2.16 30.33
N GLU A 140 7.35 2.73 29.96
CA GLU A 140 7.71 4.14 30.17
C GLU A 140 7.33 5.03 28.96
N LEU A 141 6.12 4.88 28.42
CA LEU A 141 5.62 5.90 27.51
C LEU A 141 5.42 7.18 28.33
N SER A 142 6.22 8.21 28.05
CA SER A 142 6.06 9.48 28.74
C SER A 142 4.66 10.03 28.51
N VAL A 143 4.16 10.86 29.43
CA VAL A 143 2.84 11.52 29.27
C VAL A 143 2.75 12.21 27.90
N GLN A 144 3.85 12.76 27.40
CA GLN A 144 3.93 13.38 26.07
C GLN A 144 3.79 12.36 24.93
N GLN A 145 4.40 11.18 25.04
CA GLN A 145 4.27 10.12 24.03
C GLN A 145 2.86 9.51 24.02
N ILE A 146 2.23 9.36 25.18
CA ILE A 146 0.83 8.90 25.28
C ILE A 146 -0.11 9.92 24.64
N GLN A 147 0.09 11.21 24.92
CA GLN A 147 -0.69 12.29 24.30
C GLN A 147 -0.47 12.36 22.78
N ALA A 148 0.76 12.21 22.32
CA ALA A 148 1.08 12.17 20.89
C ALA A 148 0.42 10.95 20.20
N ALA A 149 0.40 9.78 20.86
CA ALA A 149 -0.27 8.60 20.36
C ALA A 149 -1.80 8.77 20.30
N ASP A 150 -2.43 9.39 21.32
CA ASP A 150 -3.87 9.68 21.32
C ASP A 150 -4.23 10.68 20.22
N GLN A 151 -3.42 11.74 20.07
CA GLN A 151 -3.60 12.71 18.99
C GLN A 151 -3.46 12.05 17.62
N LEU A 152 -2.46 11.17 17.46
CA LEU A 152 -2.26 10.41 16.23
C LEU A 152 -3.48 9.54 15.94
N GLN A 153 -3.95 8.74 16.91
CA GLN A 153 -5.13 7.89 16.75
C GLN A 153 -6.37 8.69 16.34
N ARG A 154 -6.66 9.81 17.00
CA ARG A 154 -7.79 10.67 16.65
C ARG A 154 -7.67 11.22 15.23
N SER A 155 -6.47 11.66 14.85
CA SER A 155 -6.23 12.18 13.50
C SER A 155 -6.35 11.10 12.42
N THR A 156 -5.94 9.87 12.73
CA THR A 156 -6.05 8.70 11.86
C THR A 156 -7.50 8.32 11.65
N ILE A 157 -8.28 8.14 12.73
CA ILE A 157 -9.70 7.80 12.65
C ILE A 157 -10.49 8.88 11.88
N LYS A 158 -10.15 10.16 12.08
CA LYS A 158 -10.80 11.25 11.36
C LYS A 158 -10.55 11.15 9.85
N ARG A 159 -9.29 10.97 9.44
CA ARG A 159 -8.94 10.80 8.02
C ARG A 159 -9.55 9.54 7.42
N GLU A 160 -9.61 8.44 8.17
CA GLU A 160 -10.25 7.22 7.71
C GLU A 160 -11.74 7.45 7.37
N ARG A 161 -12.46 8.16 8.24
CA ARG A 161 -13.86 8.54 7.98
C ARG A 161 -14.01 9.49 6.80
N GLU A 162 -13.11 10.46 6.65
CA GLU A 162 -13.13 11.37 5.49
C GLU A 162 -12.97 10.60 4.16
N ILE A 163 -12.11 9.57 4.14
CA ILE A 163 -11.93 8.71 2.97
C ILE A 163 -13.18 7.85 2.70
N GLU A 164 -13.79 7.28 3.76
CA GLU A 164 -15.03 6.52 3.64
C GLU A 164 -16.20 7.38 3.13
N GLU A 165 -16.31 8.61 3.62
CA GLU A 165 -17.35 9.56 3.19
C GLU A 165 -17.12 9.99 1.73
N ALA A 166 -15.87 10.28 1.34
CA ALA A 166 -15.53 10.57 -0.04
C ALA A 166 -15.82 9.39 -0.97
N ALA A 167 -15.52 8.17 -0.55
CA ALA A 167 -15.83 6.94 -1.28
C ALA A 167 -17.35 6.74 -1.46
N ALA A 168 -18.12 6.93 -0.39
CA ALA A 168 -19.57 6.81 -0.41
C ALA A 168 -20.20 7.86 -1.34
N LYS A 169 -19.71 9.10 -1.32
CA LYS A 169 -20.18 10.16 -2.21
C LYS A 169 -19.89 9.84 -3.69
N ALA A 170 -18.69 9.34 -3.98
CA ALA A 170 -18.31 8.98 -5.35
C ALA A 170 -19.20 7.85 -5.95
N GLN A 171 -19.73 6.96 -5.11
CA GLN A 171 -20.66 5.90 -5.55
C GLN A 171 -22.07 6.42 -5.89
N VAL A 172 -22.50 7.53 -5.30
CA VAL A 172 -23.83 8.12 -5.54
C VAL A 172 -23.86 9.00 -6.80
N ASP A 173 -22.72 9.62 -7.15
CA ASP A 173 -22.61 10.56 -8.28
C ASP A 173 -22.26 9.91 -9.64
N THR A 174 -22.14 8.58 -9.72
CA THR A 174 -21.86 7.91 -11.01
C THR A 174 -23.18 7.66 -11.76
N PRO A 175 -23.47 8.34 -12.89
CA PRO A 175 -24.66 8.06 -13.67
C PRO A 175 -24.52 6.69 -14.33
N ILE A 176 -25.61 5.91 -14.28
CA ILE A 176 -25.74 4.57 -14.87
C ILE A 176 -25.59 4.63 -16.39
#